data_AF-A0A1F9ZN75-F1
#
_entry.id   AF-A0A1F9ZN75-F1
#
_cell.length_a   1.000
_cell.length_b   1.000
_cell.length_c   1.000
_cell.angle_alpha   90.00
_cell.angle_beta   90.00
_cell.angle_gamma   90.00
#
_symmetry.space_group_name_H-M   'P 1'
#
loop_
_entity.id
_entity.type
_entity.pdbx_description
1 polymer ?
#
loop_
_entity_poly.entity_id
_entity_poly.type
_entity_poly.pdbx_seq_one_letter_code
_entity_poly.pdbx_strand_id
1 'polypeptide(L)'
;MKKRLNKKGFTLIELIVVIAILAILAAILIPALTNYIQKATDAKNQANCRSLYTQYSLDVAVAPAGATVADPTLDGATIVADYASGAVTEFSCTFTTPGGVYSMPLFTKVAN
;
A
#
# COMPACT_ATOMS: atom_id res chain seq x y z
N MET A 1 28.21 -15.24 -55.46
CA MET A 1 27.31 -16.31 -54.98
C MET A 1 26.58 -15.80 -53.73
N LYS A 2 25.30 -15.43 -53.81
CA LYS A 2 24.52 -14.89 -52.67
C LYS A 2 23.87 -16.06 -51.92
N LYS A 3 24.38 -16.41 -50.74
CA LYS A 3 23.76 -17.38 -49.81
C LYS A 3 22.39 -16.85 -49.41
N ARG A 4 21.30 -17.53 -49.78
CA ARG A 4 19.96 -17.24 -49.24
C ARG A 4 19.96 -17.70 -47.78
N LEU A 5 19.91 -16.74 -46.87
CA LEU A 5 19.74 -17.01 -45.44
C LEU A 5 18.35 -17.62 -45.25
N ASN A 6 18.28 -18.88 -44.82
CA ASN A 6 17.05 -19.55 -44.44
C ASN A 6 16.36 -18.76 -43.33
N LYS A 7 15.34 -17.98 -43.69
CA LYS A 7 14.46 -17.35 -42.71
C LYS A 7 13.55 -18.44 -42.16
N LYS A 8 13.90 -18.98 -40.99
CA LYS A 8 12.98 -19.80 -40.19
C LYS A 8 11.82 -18.87 -39.77
N GLY A 9 10.64 -19.08 -40.34
CA GLY A 9 9.43 -18.37 -39.95
C GLY A 9 8.90 -18.93 -38.63
N PHE A 10 8.47 -18.04 -37.73
CA PHE A 10 7.71 -18.40 -36.54
C PHE A 10 6.35 -18.94 -36.98
N THR A 11 5.97 -20.12 -36.54
CA THR A 11 4.67 -20.68 -36.95
C THR A 11 3.56 -20.02 -36.13
N LEU A 12 2.40 -19.75 -36.75
CA LEU A 12 1.25 -19.21 -36.01
C LEU A 12 0.79 -20.16 -34.90
N ILE A 13 0.97 -21.48 -35.09
CA ILE A 13 0.63 -22.49 -34.09
C ILE A 13 1.54 -22.41 -32.86
N GLU A 14 2.84 -22.14 -33.02
CA GLU A 14 3.76 -21.91 -31.90
C GLU A 14 3.33 -20.70 -31.06
N LEU A 15 2.83 -19.63 -31.69
CA LEU A 15 2.30 -18.48 -30.97
C LEU A 15 1.04 -18.83 -30.17
N ILE A 16 0.10 -19.55 -30.81
CA ILE A 16 -1.22 -19.86 -30.24
C ILE A 16 -1.09 -20.75 -28.99
N VAL A 17 -0.20 -21.76 -29.02
CA VAL A 17 0.01 -22.63 -27.86
C VAL A 17 0.62 -21.87 -26.69
N VAL A 18 1.54 -20.93 -26.95
CA VAL A 18 2.18 -20.13 -25.89
C VAL A 18 1.17 -19.21 -25.20
N ILE A 19 0.36 -18.48 -25.96
CA ILE A 19 -0.66 -17.61 -25.36
C ILE A 19 -1.74 -18.42 -24.62
N ALA A 20 -2.05 -19.63 -25.08
CA ALA A 20 -2.98 -20.52 -24.41
C ALA A 20 -2.47 -20.93 -23.01
N ILE A 21 -1.19 -21.28 -22.89
CA ILE A 21 -0.60 -21.62 -21.59
C ILE A 21 -0.48 -20.37 -20.70
N LEU A 22 -0.08 -19.22 -21.26
CA LEU A 22 0.00 -17.95 -20.51
C LEU A 22 -1.38 -17.54 -19.95
N ALA A 23 -2.46 -17.76 -20.69
CA ALA A 23 -3.82 -17.46 -20.24
C ALA A 23 -4.20 -18.31 -19.01
N ILE A 24 -3.88 -19.61 -19.00
CA ILE A 24 -4.15 -20.51 -17.88
C ILE A 24 -3.35 -20.07 -16.64
N LEU A 25 -2.06 -19.77 -16.80
CA LEU A 25 -1.22 -19.31 -15.69
C LEU A 25 -1.69 -17.96 -15.14
N ALA A 26 -2.04 -17.02 -16.00
CA ALA A 26 -2.52 -15.70 -15.60
C ALA A 26 -3.83 -15.78 -14.81
N ALA A 27 -4.76 -16.67 -15.19
CA ALA A 27 -6.03 -16.83 -14.51
C ALA A 27 -5.88 -17.20 -13.02
N ILE A 28 -4.89 -18.02 -12.68
CA ILE A 28 -4.61 -18.42 -11.29
C ILE A 28 -3.74 -17.37 -10.58
N LEU A 29 -2.81 -16.75 -11.31
CA LEU A 29 -1.83 -15.82 -10.74
C LEU A 29 -2.46 -14.47 -10.32
N ILE A 30 -3.38 -13.92 -11.11
CA ILE A 30 -3.97 -12.60 -10.87
C ILE A 30 -4.62 -12.49 -9.47
N PRO A 31 -5.54 -13.38 -9.06
CA PRO A 31 -6.18 -13.25 -7.74
C PRO A 31 -5.18 -13.48 -6.58
N ALA A 32 -4.19 -14.34 -6.75
CA ALA A 32 -3.14 -14.51 -5.74
C ALA A 32 -2.34 -13.21 -5.59
N LEU A 33 -1.92 -12.61 -6.70
CA LEU A 33 -1.13 -11.38 -6.72
C LEU A 33 -1.89 -10.18 -6.13
N THR A 34 -3.18 -10.02 -6.42
CA THR A 34 -3.98 -8.91 -5.87
C THR A 34 -4.05 -8.97 -4.34
N ASN A 35 -4.21 -10.17 -3.76
CA ASN A 35 -4.19 -10.38 -2.31
C ASN A 35 -2.82 -10.04 -1.70
N TYR A 36 -1.72 -10.43 -2.36
CA TYR A 36 -0.37 -10.08 -1.90
C TYR A 36 -0.11 -8.57 -1.91
N ILE A 37 -0.56 -7.88 -2.97
CA ILE A 37 -0.42 -6.42 -3.08
C ILE A 37 -1.22 -5.71 -1.97
N GLN A 38 -2.42 -6.20 -1.66
CA GLN A 38 -3.24 -5.65 -0.56
C GLN A 38 -2.51 -5.79 0.78
N LYS A 39 -2.03 -7.00 1.13
CA LYS A 39 -1.26 -7.22 2.36
C LYS A 39 0.01 -6.38 2.45
N ALA A 40 0.72 -6.23 1.34
CA ALA A 40 1.91 -5.38 1.29
C ALA A 40 1.57 -3.89 1.50
N THR A 41 0.44 -3.44 0.95
CA THR A 41 -0.06 -2.07 1.13
C THR A 41 -0.46 -1.83 2.57
N ASP A 42 -1.16 -2.79 3.21
CA ASP A 42 -1.55 -2.72 4.61
C ASP A 42 -0.32 -2.62 5.53
N ALA A 43 0.69 -3.45 5.30
CA ALA A 43 1.95 -3.41 6.04
C ALA A 43 2.69 -2.07 5.86
N LYS A 44 2.73 -1.55 4.63
CA LYS A 44 3.32 -0.23 4.33
C LYS A 44 2.58 0.89 5.07
N ASN A 45 1.25 0.87 5.02
CA ASN A 45 0.39 1.85 5.66
C ASN A 45 0.56 1.84 7.18
N GLN A 46 0.62 0.65 7.79
CA GLN A 46 0.91 0.48 9.22
C GLN A 46 2.28 1.05 9.60
N ALA A 47 3.32 0.78 8.80
CA ALA A 47 4.65 1.32 9.05
C ALA A 47 4.68 2.86 8.95
N ASN A 48 4.01 3.43 7.95
CA ASN A 48 3.91 4.86 7.76
C ASN A 48 3.23 5.56 8.95
N CYS A 49 2.09 5.05 9.42
CA CYS A 49 1.41 5.63 10.58
C CYS A 49 2.25 5.54 11.86
N ARG A 50 3.00 4.45 12.08
CA ARG A 50 3.92 4.34 13.24
C ARG A 50 5.02 5.39 13.17
N SER A 51 5.59 5.58 11.99
CA SER A 51 6.59 6.62 11.74
C SER A 51 6.03 8.02 12.00
N LEU A 52 4.81 8.28 11.53
CA LEU A 52 4.12 9.55 11.77
C LEU A 52 3.80 9.80 13.23
N TYR A 53 3.31 8.80 13.97
CA TYR A 53 3.11 8.93 15.41
C TYR A 53 4.39 9.32 16.13
N THR A 54 5.51 8.69 15.75
CA THR A 54 6.81 8.96 16.37
C THR A 54 7.25 10.39 16.08
N GLN A 55 7.16 10.84 14.82
CA GLN A 55 7.48 12.21 14.43
C GLN A 55 6.58 13.23 15.14
N TYR A 56 5.26 13.00 15.11
CA TYR A 56 4.30 13.89 15.77
C TYR A 56 4.52 13.97 17.28
N SER A 57 4.85 12.86 17.94
CA SER A 57 5.15 12.85 19.36
C SER A 57 6.40 13.67 19.71
N LEU A 58 7.38 13.72 18.81
CA LEU A 58 8.57 14.57 18.98
C LEU A 58 8.22 16.04 18.77
N ASP A 59 7.45 16.36 17.72
CA ASP A 59 7.01 17.73 17.43
C ASP A 59 6.19 18.31 18.57
N VAL A 60 5.29 17.51 19.15
CA VAL A 60 4.50 17.88 20.34
C VAL A 60 5.40 18.06 21.57
N ALA A 61 6.42 17.21 21.77
CA ALA A 61 7.31 17.31 22.92
C ALA A 61 8.22 18.54 22.88
N VAL A 62 8.57 19.04 21.69
CA VAL A 62 9.40 20.25 21.52
C VAL A 62 8.59 21.52 21.32
N ALA A 63 7.27 21.42 21.15
CA ALA A 63 6.41 22.57 20.94
C ALA A 63 6.37 23.48 22.18
N PRO A 64 6.56 24.81 22.03
CA PRO A 64 6.43 25.74 23.14
C PRO A 64 5.00 25.80 23.66
N ALA A 65 4.84 26.12 24.95
CA ALA A 65 3.53 26.19 25.58
C ALA A 65 2.58 27.15 24.83
N GLY A 66 1.43 26.62 24.40
CA GLY A 66 0.42 27.37 23.64
C GLY A 66 0.66 27.42 22.13
N ALA A 67 1.69 26.76 21.60
CA ALA A 67 1.87 26.61 20.16
C ALA A 67 0.91 25.57 19.57
N THR A 68 0.45 25.86 18.34
CA THR A 68 -0.28 24.92 17.50
C THR A 68 0.70 23.99 16.78
N VAL A 69 0.61 22.68 17.04
CA VAL A 69 1.32 21.66 16.26
C VAL A 69 0.42 21.30 15.08
N ALA A 70 0.98 21.28 13.87
CA ALA A 70 0.22 20.90 12.70
C ALA A 70 -0.17 19.41 12.77
N ASP A 71 -1.40 19.10 12.40
CA ASP A 71 -1.86 17.72 12.35
C ASP A 71 -1.02 16.91 11.33
N PRO A 72 -0.58 15.71 11.69
CA PRO A 72 0.19 14.87 10.79
C PRO A 72 -0.72 14.39 9.68
N THR A 73 -0.24 14.47 8.45
CA THR A 73 -1.00 14.05 7.26
C THR A 73 -0.32 12.88 6.58
N LEU A 74 -1.14 11.98 6.02
CA LEU A 74 -0.69 10.89 5.18
C LEU A 74 -1.67 10.72 4.03
N ASP A 75 -1.15 10.60 2.82
CA ASP A 75 -2.01 10.45 1.64
C ASP A 75 -2.86 9.18 1.73
N GLY A 76 -4.16 9.33 1.46
CA GLY A 76 -5.15 8.27 1.57
C GLY A 76 -5.50 7.82 3.00
N ALA A 77 -5.05 8.55 4.03
CA ALA A 77 -5.40 8.27 5.42
C ALA A 77 -6.22 9.42 6.03
N THR A 78 -7.17 9.08 6.90
CA THR A 78 -7.78 10.03 7.82
C THR A 78 -7.09 9.87 9.18
N ILE A 79 -6.46 10.95 9.63
CA ILE A 79 -5.71 11.00 10.88
C ILE A 79 -6.47 11.84 11.89
N VAL A 80 -6.62 11.34 13.10
CA VAL A 80 -7.03 12.14 14.26
C VAL A 80 -5.84 12.17 15.20
N ALA A 81 -5.34 13.36 15.50
CA ALA A 81 -4.25 13.56 16.42
C ALA A 81 -4.64 14.67 17.39
N ASP A 82 -4.54 14.40 18.69
CA ASP A 82 -4.76 15.38 19.73
C ASP A 82 -3.56 15.39 20.66
N TYR A 83 -3.28 16.56 21.23
CA TYR A 83 -2.18 16.76 22.14
C TYR A 83 -2.52 17.77 23.22
N ALA A 84 -2.02 17.52 24.43
CA ALA A 84 -2.17 18.43 25.55
C ALA A 84 -0.86 18.52 26.31
N SER A 85 -0.49 19.73 26.72
CA SER A 85 0.63 19.98 27.64
C SER A 85 1.96 19.31 27.24
N GLY A 86 2.25 19.23 25.93
CA GLY A 86 3.49 18.63 25.41
C GLY A 86 3.47 17.10 25.31
N ALA A 87 2.29 16.47 25.36
CA ALA A 87 2.12 15.04 25.13
C ALA A 87 0.94 14.76 24.20
N VAL A 88 1.06 13.72 23.36
CA VAL A 88 -0.02 13.22 22.50
C VAL A 88 -1.05 12.52 23.37
N THR A 89 -2.31 12.94 23.30
CA THR A 89 -3.45 12.39 24.04
C THR A 89 -4.24 11.39 23.21
N GLU A 90 -4.33 11.62 21.91
CA GLU A 90 -4.99 10.74 20.96
C GLU A 90 -4.19 10.66 19.66
N PHE A 91 -4.09 9.46 19.10
CA PHE A 91 -3.60 9.27 17.75
C PHE A 91 -4.32 8.08 17.10
N SER A 92 -5.09 8.36 16.07
CA SER A 92 -5.71 7.35 15.22
C SER A 92 -5.33 7.55 13.76
N CYS A 93 -5.07 6.44 13.08
CA CYS A 93 -4.73 6.41 11.66
C CYS A 93 -5.70 5.44 11.00
N THR A 94 -6.56 5.96 10.11
CA THR A 94 -7.60 5.18 9.43
C THR A 94 -7.40 5.21 7.92
N PHE A 95 -7.52 4.04 7.28
CA PHE A 95 -7.47 3.90 5.83
C PHE A 95 -8.75 3.28 5.32
N THR A 96 -9.26 3.86 4.24
CA THR A 96 -10.40 3.31 3.51
C THR A 96 -9.88 2.66 2.25
N THR A 97 -10.02 1.34 2.14
CA THR A 97 -9.73 0.58 0.91
C THR A 97 -11.02 -0.06 0.40
N PRO A 98 -11.07 -0.52 -0.86
CA PRO A 98 -12.21 -1.29 -1.36
C PRO A 98 -12.54 -2.55 -0.54
N GLY A 99 -11.58 -3.06 0.24
CA GLY A 99 -11.76 -4.22 1.13
C GLY A 99 -12.29 -3.90 2.53
N GLY A 100 -12.44 -2.61 2.87
CA GLY A 100 -12.94 -2.13 4.16
C GLY A 100 -12.10 -1.01 4.77
N VAL A 101 -12.52 -0.58 5.96
CA VAL A 101 -11.83 0.45 6.77
C VAL A 101 -10.90 -0.21 7.78
N TYR A 102 -9.63 0.20 7.80
CA TYR A 102 -8.61 -0.30 8.72
C TYR A 102 -8.16 0.80 9.66
N SER A 103 -8.08 0.50 10.97
CA SER A 103 -7.64 1.46 11.99
C SER A 103 -6.51 0.91 12.87
N MET A 104 -5.53 1.75 13.16
CA MET A 104 -4.51 1.50 14.18
C MET A 104 -5.06 1.71 15.61
N PRO A 105 -4.42 1.15 16.67
CA PRO A 105 -3.11 0.47 16.71
C PRO A 105 -3.10 -0.99 16.27
N LEU A 106 -4.26 -1.66 16.24
CA LEU A 106 -4.39 -3.09 15.95
C LEU A 106 -4.56 -3.44 14.45
N PHE A 107 -4.53 -2.43 13.56
CA PHE A 107 -4.82 -2.52 12.11
C PHE A 107 -5.92 -3.54 11.80
N THR A 108 -6.99 -3.50 12.61
CA THR A 108 -8.11 -4.41 12.50
C THR A 108 -9.16 -3.74 11.63
N LYS A 109 -9.80 -4.50 10.76
CA LYS A 109 -10.93 -4.02 9.95
C LYS A 109 -12.05 -3.57 10.89
N VAL A 110 -12.40 -2.29 10.87
CA VAL A 110 -13.36 -1.67 11.79
C VAL A 110 -14.79 -1.69 11.24
N ALA A 111 -14.95 -1.72 9.91
CA ALA A 111 -16.25 -1.75 9.26
C ALA A 111 -16.21 -2.55 7.95
N ASN A 112 -17.36 -3.11 7.59
CA ASN A 112 -17.59 -3.88 6.36
C ASN A 112 -18.16 -2.99 5.26
#